data_AF-K9KES9-F1
#
_entry.id   AF-K9KES9-F1
#
_cell.length_a   1.000
_cell.length_b   1.000
_cell.length_c   1.000
_cell.angle_alpha   90.00
_cell.angle_beta   90.00
_cell.angle_gamma   90.00
#
_symmetry.space_group_name_H-M   'P 1'
#
loop_
_entity.id
_entity.type
_entity.pdbx_description
1 polymer ?
#
loop_
_entity_poly.entity_id
_entity_poly.type
_entity_poly.pdbx_seq_one_letter_code
_entity_poly.pdbx_strand_id
1 'polypeptide(L)'
;MLNRTLSKLQWISVFMLCGGVILVQWKPAQATKVVVEQNPLLGFGAIAIAVLCSGFAGVYFEKVLKSSDTSLWVRNIQMYLSGIVVTLAGVYLSDGAEVKEKGFFYGYTYYVWFVIFLASVGGLYTSIVVKYTDNIMKGFSAAAAIVLSTIASVMLFGLQITLTFALGALLVCVSIYLYGLPRQDTTSIQQGETTSKERVGV
;
A
#
# COMPACT_ATOMS: atom_id res chain seq x y z
N MET A 1 -12.82 -9.90 5.37
CA MET A 1 -11.97 -10.20 6.55
C MET A 1 -12.22 -9.27 7.74
N LEU A 2 -12.33 -7.94 7.55
CA LEU A 2 -12.57 -6.96 8.64
C LEU A 2 -14.06 -6.59 8.86
N ASN A 3 -14.99 -7.24 8.16
CA ASN A 3 -16.44 -6.97 8.19
C ASN A 3 -16.84 -5.49 7.98
N ARG A 4 -16.11 -4.77 7.11
CA ARG A 4 -16.40 -3.39 6.74
C ARG A 4 -17.05 -3.33 5.37
N THR A 5 -18.04 -2.45 5.22
CA THR A 5 -18.68 -2.14 3.94
C THR A 5 -18.01 -0.90 3.34
N LEU A 6 -18.02 -0.75 2.01
CA LEU A 6 -17.61 0.46 1.31
C LEU A 6 -18.77 0.93 0.43
N SER A 7 -19.02 2.25 0.41
CA SER A 7 -20.04 2.82 -0.48
C SER A 7 -19.57 2.80 -1.95
N LYS A 8 -20.49 2.97 -2.90
CA LYS A 8 -20.15 3.08 -4.33
C LYS A 8 -19.15 4.21 -4.57
N LEU A 9 -19.31 5.34 -3.88
CA LEU A 9 -18.40 6.48 -3.98
C LEU A 9 -17.00 6.16 -3.42
N GLN A 10 -16.93 5.42 -2.31
CA GLN A 10 -15.65 4.96 -1.75
C GLN A 10 -14.93 3.99 -2.70
N TRP A 11 -15.65 3.09 -3.37
CA TRP A 11 -15.05 2.23 -4.40
C TRP A 11 -14.47 3.02 -5.57
N ILE A 12 -15.22 4.01 -6.08
CA ILE A 12 -14.74 4.90 -7.14
C ILE A 12 -13.46 5.61 -6.70
N SER A 13 -13.43 6.14 -5.47
CA SER A 13 -12.25 6.83 -4.94
C SER A 13 -11.01 5.93 -4.84
N VAL A 14 -11.17 4.63 -4.52
CA VAL A 14 -10.05 3.68 -4.44
C VAL A 14 -9.46 3.40 -5.82
N PHE A 15 -10.30 3.19 -6.85
CA PHE A 15 -9.80 3.01 -8.22
C PHE A 15 -9.16 4.29 -8.77
N MET A 16 -9.73 5.44 -8.45
CA MET A 16 -9.17 6.74 -8.84
C MET A 16 -7.82 7.01 -8.15
N LEU A 17 -7.68 6.65 -6.87
CA LEU A 17 -6.39 6.69 -6.16
C LEU A 17 -5.35 5.82 -6.88
N CYS A 18 -5.72 4.59 -7.26
CA CYS A 18 -4.84 3.69 -7.98
C CYS A 18 -4.34 4.32 -9.29
N GLY A 19 -5.25 4.86 -10.11
CA GLY A 19 -4.89 5.57 -11.34
C GLY A 19 -4.01 6.80 -11.09
N GLY A 20 -4.33 7.59 -10.05
CA GLY A 20 -3.54 8.76 -9.67
C GLY A 20 -2.11 8.40 -9.28
N VAL A 21 -1.93 7.37 -8.46
CA VAL A 21 -0.59 6.90 -8.04
C VAL A 21 0.18 6.30 -9.23
N ILE A 22 -0.47 5.58 -10.13
CA ILE A 22 0.17 5.08 -11.37
C ILE A 22 0.76 6.24 -12.18
N LEU A 23 -0.01 7.33 -12.35
CA LEU A 23 0.46 8.51 -13.08
C LEU A 23 1.58 9.26 -12.35
N VAL A 24 1.50 9.38 -11.02
CA VAL A 24 2.55 9.98 -10.17
C VAL A 24 3.86 9.20 -10.25
N GLN A 25 3.78 7.87 -10.28
CA GLN A 25 4.96 6.99 -10.30
C GLN A 25 5.50 6.74 -11.70
N TRP A 26 4.80 7.20 -12.75
CA TRP A 26 5.21 6.99 -14.13
C TRP A 26 6.49 7.73 -14.46
N LYS A 27 7.51 6.99 -14.90
CA LYS A 27 8.77 7.55 -15.42
C LYS A 27 9.09 6.90 -16.76
N PRO A 28 9.63 7.66 -17.73
CA PRO A 28 10.09 7.08 -18.99
C PRO A 28 11.20 6.06 -18.70
N ALA A 29 11.26 5.00 -19.50
CA ALA A 29 12.32 4.00 -19.39
C ALA A 29 13.67 4.68 -19.62
N GLN A 30 14.45 4.78 -18.54
CA GLN A 30 15.82 5.26 -18.64
C GLN A 30 16.68 4.05 -19.01
N ALA A 31 17.42 4.13 -20.11
CA ALA A 31 18.33 3.10 -20.58
C ALA A 31 19.52 2.95 -19.62
N THR A 32 19.24 2.44 -18.43
CA THR A 32 20.26 2.02 -17.48
C THR A 32 20.83 0.74 -18.08
N LYS A 33 22.11 0.75 -18.45
CA LYS A 33 22.80 -0.45 -18.93
C LYS A 33 22.97 -1.41 -17.76
N VAL A 34 21.91 -2.13 -17.42
CA VAL A 34 21.98 -3.25 -16.49
C VAL A 34 22.68 -4.37 -17.26
N VAL A 35 23.91 -4.69 -16.88
CA VAL A 35 24.75 -5.72 -17.51
C VAL A 35 24.27 -7.14 -17.16
N VAL A 36 23.29 -7.24 -16.26
CA VAL A 36 22.71 -8.50 -15.77
C VAL A 36 21.51 -8.90 -16.63
N GLU A 37 21.37 -10.20 -16.90
CA GLU A 37 20.22 -10.78 -17.61
C GLU A 37 18.89 -10.41 -16.94
N GLN A 38 17.89 -10.04 -17.73
CA GLN A 38 16.58 -9.60 -17.24
C GLN A 38 15.47 -10.49 -17.81
N ASN A 39 14.55 -10.92 -16.95
CA ASN A 39 13.33 -11.64 -17.35
C ASN A 39 12.07 -10.85 -16.94
N PRO A 40 11.48 -10.04 -17.83
CA PRO A 40 10.30 -9.23 -17.52
C PRO A 40 9.07 -10.04 -17.10
N LEU A 41 8.84 -11.20 -17.73
CA LEU A 41 7.68 -12.06 -17.41
C LEU A 41 7.76 -12.59 -15.99
N LEU A 42 8.94 -13.02 -15.55
CA LEU A 42 9.17 -13.43 -14.17
C LEU A 42 8.95 -12.26 -13.20
N GLY A 43 9.40 -11.05 -13.56
CA GLY A 43 9.16 -9.83 -12.80
C GLY A 43 7.67 -9.51 -12.63
N PHE A 44 6.88 -9.56 -13.70
CA PHE A 44 5.43 -9.34 -13.62
C PHE A 44 4.72 -10.42 -12.79
N GLY A 45 5.13 -11.68 -12.92
CA GLY A 45 4.61 -12.78 -12.08
C GLY A 45 4.89 -12.56 -10.59
N ALA A 46 6.12 -12.14 -10.24
CA ALA A 46 6.48 -11.81 -8.86
C ALA A 46 5.66 -10.64 -8.31
N ILE A 47 5.43 -9.59 -9.11
CA ILE A 47 4.58 -8.44 -8.72
C ILE A 47 3.14 -8.91 -8.44
N ALA A 48 2.57 -9.76 -9.30
CA ALA A 48 1.20 -10.25 -9.11
C ALA A 48 1.04 -11.01 -7.78
N ILE A 49 1.98 -11.90 -7.46
CA ILE A 49 2.00 -12.62 -6.18
C ILE A 49 2.18 -11.63 -5.01
N ALA A 50 3.10 -10.68 -5.13
CA ALA A 50 3.38 -9.70 -4.09
C ALA A 50 2.15 -8.82 -3.77
N VAL A 51 1.37 -8.41 -4.78
CA VAL A 51 0.15 -7.62 -4.59
C VAL A 51 -0.91 -8.41 -3.81
N LEU A 52 -1.11 -9.68 -4.14
CA LEU A 52 -2.03 -10.56 -3.42
C LEU A 52 -1.60 -10.77 -1.96
N CYS A 53 -0.31 -11.07 -1.74
CA CYS A 53 0.26 -11.22 -0.40
C CYS A 53 0.14 -9.94 0.42
N SER A 54 0.45 -8.78 -0.16
CA SER A 54 0.37 -7.48 0.50
C SER A 54 -1.05 -7.14 0.95
N GLY A 55 -2.04 -7.38 0.08
CA GLY A 55 -3.45 -7.18 0.41
C GLY A 55 -3.93 -8.10 1.54
N PHE A 56 -3.66 -9.40 1.42
CA PHE A 56 -4.10 -10.40 2.41
C PHE A 56 -3.40 -10.23 3.77
N ALA A 57 -2.06 -10.19 3.77
CA ALA A 57 -1.28 -10.11 5.00
C ALA A 57 -1.52 -8.81 5.75
N GLY A 58 -1.64 -7.68 5.04
CA GLY A 58 -1.95 -6.39 5.66
C GLY A 58 -3.30 -6.38 6.37
N VAL A 59 -4.34 -6.90 5.71
CA VAL A 59 -5.70 -6.98 6.29
C VAL A 59 -5.78 -8.01 7.42
N TYR A 60 -5.05 -9.12 7.32
CA TYR A 60 -4.95 -10.11 8.40
C TYR A 60 -4.24 -9.54 9.63
N PHE A 61 -3.10 -8.86 9.44
CA PHE A 61 -2.37 -8.20 10.51
C PHE A 61 -3.25 -7.14 11.19
N GLU A 62 -3.95 -6.31 10.42
CA GLU A 62 -4.91 -5.34 10.96
C GLU A 62 -5.99 -6.03 11.82
N LYS A 63 -6.53 -7.16 11.35
CA LYS A 63 -7.54 -7.93 12.09
C LYS A 63 -7.01 -8.42 13.44
N VAL A 64 -5.80 -9.01 13.46
CA VAL A 64 -5.17 -9.54 14.69
C VAL A 64 -4.75 -8.42 15.64
N LEU A 65 -4.27 -7.30 15.09
CA LEU A 65 -3.88 -6.13 15.87
C LEU A 65 -5.09 -5.50 16.58
N LYS A 66 -6.21 -5.36 15.87
CA LYS A 66 -7.42 -4.70 16.38
C LYS A 66 -8.39 -5.62 17.11
N SER A 67 -8.13 -6.92 17.20
CA SER A 67 -9.00 -7.87 17.91
C SER A 67 -8.71 -7.98 19.41
N SER A 68 -7.74 -7.24 19.95
CA SER A 68 -7.36 -7.28 21.37
C SER A 68 -6.63 -6.01 21.79
N ASP A 69 -6.64 -5.68 23.08
CA ASP A 69 -5.86 -4.56 23.65
C ASP A 69 -4.36 -4.85 23.83
N THR A 70 -3.84 -5.90 23.18
CA THR A 70 -2.42 -6.24 23.21
C THR A 70 -1.60 -5.12 22.57
N SER A 71 -0.45 -4.80 23.16
CA SER A 71 0.42 -3.75 22.60
C SER A 71 0.89 -4.10 21.18
N LEU A 72 1.01 -3.07 20.34
CA LEU A 72 1.49 -3.22 18.96
C LEU A 72 2.86 -3.88 18.92
N TRP A 73 3.75 -3.53 19.84
CA TRP A 73 5.10 -4.07 19.90
C TRP A 73 5.09 -5.57 20.19
N VAL A 74 4.20 -6.05 21.07
CA VAL A 74 4.04 -7.49 21.31
C VAL A 74 3.53 -8.21 20.06
N ARG A 75 2.54 -7.64 19.35
CA ARG A 75 2.05 -8.20 18.08
C ARG A 75 3.15 -8.25 17.01
N ASN A 76 3.96 -7.21 16.91
CA ASN A 76 5.10 -7.17 16.01
C ASN A 76 6.15 -8.23 16.39
N ILE A 77 6.51 -8.37 17.67
CA ILE A 77 7.45 -9.40 18.13
C ILE A 77 6.93 -10.80 17.79
N GLN A 78 5.66 -11.10 18.09
CA GLN A 78 5.04 -12.39 17.77
C GLN A 78 5.10 -12.72 16.27
N MET A 79 4.81 -11.72 15.43
CA MET A 79 4.84 -11.87 13.97
C MET A 79 6.26 -11.97 13.42
N TYR A 80 7.21 -11.19 13.92
CA TYR A 80 8.59 -11.21 13.43
C TYR A 80 9.35 -12.44 13.92
N LEU A 81 9.04 -12.99 15.08
CA LEU A 81 9.62 -14.27 15.53
C LEU A 81 9.26 -15.41 14.58
N SER A 82 7.99 -15.54 14.19
CA SER A 82 7.60 -16.53 13.19
C SER A 82 8.13 -16.17 11.79
N GLY A 83 8.19 -14.88 11.46
CA GLY A 83 8.78 -14.36 10.23
C GLY A 83 10.24 -14.79 10.05
N ILE A 84 11.08 -14.64 11.09
CA ILE A 84 12.50 -15.05 11.06
C ILE A 84 12.64 -16.54 10.76
N VAL A 85 11.83 -17.39 11.40
CA VAL A 85 11.87 -18.84 11.16
C VAL A 85 11.49 -19.17 9.71
N VAL A 86 10.41 -18.58 9.21
CA VAL A 86 9.93 -18.82 7.84
C VAL A 86 10.91 -18.29 6.79
N THR A 87 11.48 -17.10 6.98
CA THR A 87 12.43 -16.53 6.00
C THR A 87 13.76 -17.27 6.00
N LEU A 88 14.28 -17.69 7.17
CA LEU A 88 15.48 -18.53 7.23
C LEU A 88 15.25 -19.91 6.60
N ALA A 89 14.09 -20.52 6.83
CA ALA A 89 13.71 -21.75 6.13
C ALA A 89 13.62 -21.53 4.62
N GLY A 90 13.07 -20.40 4.18
CA GLY A 90 13.04 -20.01 2.77
C GLY A 90 14.44 -19.91 2.15
N VAL A 91 15.37 -19.23 2.83
CA VAL A 91 16.78 -19.15 2.39
C VAL A 91 17.40 -20.54 2.31
N TYR A 92 17.17 -21.41 3.30
CA TYR A 92 17.72 -22.77 3.29
C TYR A 92 17.17 -23.63 2.13
N LEU A 93 15.88 -23.48 1.81
CA LEU A 93 15.22 -24.24 0.74
C LEU A 93 15.54 -23.71 -0.66
N SER A 94 15.70 -22.41 -0.83
CA SER A 94 15.98 -21.78 -2.12
C SER A 94 17.47 -21.75 -2.44
N ASP A 95 18.29 -21.24 -1.52
CA ASP A 95 19.70 -20.89 -1.77
C ASP A 95 20.67 -21.61 -0.82
N GLY A 96 20.22 -22.64 -0.10
CA GLY A 96 20.99 -23.27 0.98
C GLY A 96 22.32 -23.88 0.55
N ALA A 97 22.43 -24.37 -0.69
CA ALA A 97 23.70 -24.88 -1.24
C ALA A 97 24.71 -23.74 -1.45
N GLU A 98 24.27 -22.63 -2.05
CA GLU A 98 25.10 -21.46 -2.33
C GLU A 98 25.52 -20.74 -1.05
N VAL A 99 24.62 -20.64 -0.07
CA VAL A 99 24.91 -20.09 1.26
C VAL A 99 25.96 -20.92 2.01
N LYS A 100 25.95 -22.25 1.86
CA LYS A 100 26.98 -23.11 2.49
C LYS A 100 28.35 -22.94 1.84
N GLU A 101 28.39 -22.71 0.53
CA GLU A 101 29.64 -22.55 -0.21
C GLU A 101 30.25 -21.15 -0.04
N LYS A 102 29.44 -20.09 -0.18
CA LYS A 102 29.91 -18.69 -0.20
C LYS A 102 29.75 -17.96 1.13
N GLY A 103 28.92 -18.50 2.03
CA GLY A 103 28.53 -17.88 3.30
C GLY A 103 27.28 -17.01 3.18
N PHE A 104 26.55 -16.86 4.29
CA PHE A 104 25.27 -16.12 4.35
C PHE A 104 25.40 -14.62 4.00
N PHE A 105 26.52 -14.00 4.39
CA PHE A 105 26.77 -12.57 4.17
C PHE A 105 27.58 -12.29 2.90
N TYR A 106 27.63 -13.23 1.97
CA TYR A 106 28.34 -13.05 0.70
C TYR A 106 27.74 -11.89 -0.10
N GLY A 107 28.58 -10.98 -0.60
CA GLY A 107 28.15 -9.83 -1.41
C GLY A 107 27.48 -8.68 -0.64
N TYR A 108 27.47 -8.73 0.70
CA TYR A 108 26.92 -7.64 1.50
C TYR A 108 27.82 -6.40 1.41
N THR A 109 27.27 -5.34 0.85
CA THR A 109 27.90 -4.01 0.80
C THR A 109 27.17 -3.04 1.72
N TYR A 110 27.73 -1.83 1.89
CA TYR A 110 27.06 -0.76 2.63
C TYR A 110 25.64 -0.47 2.11
N TYR A 111 25.42 -0.54 0.80
CA TYR A 111 24.10 -0.35 0.20
C TYR A 111 23.11 -1.47 0.56
N VAL A 112 23.58 -2.73 0.68
CA VAL A 112 22.74 -3.86 1.12
C VAL A 112 22.27 -3.64 2.56
N TRP A 113 23.19 -3.26 3.46
CA TRP A 113 22.84 -2.91 4.84
C TRP A 113 21.87 -1.73 4.91
N PHE A 114 22.05 -0.73 4.04
CA PHE A 114 21.14 0.40 3.95
C PHE A 114 19.72 0.00 3.51
N VAL A 115 19.59 -0.91 2.53
CA VAL A 115 18.28 -1.46 2.11
C VAL A 115 17.63 -2.27 3.23
N ILE A 116 18.39 -3.11 3.95
CA ILE A 116 17.89 -3.88 5.11
C ILE A 116 17.38 -2.92 6.19
N PHE A 117 18.13 -1.86 6.48
CA PHE A 117 17.74 -0.83 7.43
C PHE A 117 16.45 -0.12 7.00
N LEU A 118 16.36 0.34 5.75
CA LEU A 118 15.15 0.99 5.22
C LEU A 118 13.92 0.06 5.24
N ALA A 119 14.09 -1.22 4.90
CA ALA A 119 13.02 -2.21 4.95
C ALA A 119 12.55 -2.43 6.40
N SER A 120 13.47 -2.49 7.35
CA SER A 120 13.17 -2.67 8.78
C SER A 120 12.39 -1.47 9.33
N VAL A 121 12.89 -0.26 9.08
CA VAL A 121 12.22 1.00 9.50
C VAL A 121 10.85 1.11 8.81
N GLY A 122 10.78 0.89 7.50
CA GLY A 122 9.52 0.94 6.75
C GLY A 122 8.47 -0.05 7.25
N GLY A 123 8.89 -1.26 7.64
CA GLY A 123 8.00 -2.26 8.24
C GLY A 123 7.43 -1.82 9.59
N LEU A 124 8.27 -1.25 10.47
CA LEU A 124 7.83 -0.71 11.75
C LEU A 124 6.86 0.47 11.58
N TYR A 125 7.19 1.44 10.74
CA TYR A 125 6.29 2.56 10.43
C TYR A 125 4.97 2.09 9.84
N THR A 126 5.00 1.09 8.94
CA THR A 126 3.78 0.51 8.38
C THR A 126 2.87 -0.06 9.45
N SER A 127 3.42 -0.78 10.44
CA SER A 127 2.64 -1.30 11.57
C SER A 127 1.98 -0.19 12.39
N ILE A 128 2.71 0.90 12.63
CA ILE A 128 2.22 2.08 13.36
C ILE A 128 1.07 2.76 12.59
N VAL A 129 1.24 2.95 11.28
CA VAL A 129 0.19 3.52 10.43
C VAL A 129 -1.07 2.66 10.48
N VAL A 130 -0.94 1.33 10.40
CA VAL A 130 -2.10 0.41 10.47
C VAL A 130 -2.75 0.41 11.86
N LYS A 131 -2.01 0.70 12.92
CA LYS A 131 -2.56 0.86 14.28
C LYS A 131 -3.49 2.07 14.39
N TYR A 132 -3.03 3.22 13.91
CA TYR A 132 -3.73 4.50 14.07
C TYR A 132 -4.72 4.79 12.94
N THR A 133 -4.58 4.10 11.81
CA THR A 133 -5.46 4.22 10.65
C THR A 133 -5.99 2.83 10.28
N ASP A 134 -6.15 2.54 9.00
CA ASP A 134 -6.56 1.25 8.46
C ASP A 134 -5.73 0.94 7.21
N ASN A 135 -5.75 -0.31 6.74
CA ASN A 135 -4.93 -0.69 5.58
C ASN A 135 -5.31 0.06 4.28
N ILE A 136 -6.55 0.54 4.16
CA ILE A 136 -6.99 1.42 3.05
C ILE A 136 -6.40 2.82 3.21
N MET A 137 -6.54 3.41 4.41
CA MET A 137 -6.03 4.76 4.69
C MET A 137 -4.51 4.85 4.58
N LYS A 138 -3.79 3.77 4.90
CA LYS A 138 -2.35 3.65 4.61
C LYS A 138 -2.02 4.00 3.15
N GLY A 139 -2.81 3.52 2.19
CA GLY A 139 -2.61 3.80 0.78
C GLY A 139 -2.82 5.27 0.42
N PHE A 140 -3.91 5.87 0.91
CA PHE A 140 -4.21 7.29 0.71
C PHE A 140 -3.15 8.19 1.35
N SER A 141 -2.75 7.90 2.60
CA SER A 141 -1.71 8.67 3.31
C SER A 141 -0.35 8.58 2.62
N ALA A 142 0.03 7.39 2.14
CA ALA A 142 1.27 7.23 1.38
C ALA A 142 1.25 8.01 0.06
N ALA A 143 0.14 7.96 -0.68
CA ALA A 143 -0.02 8.74 -1.91
C ALA A 143 0.04 10.26 -1.65
N ALA A 144 -0.64 10.74 -0.60
CA ALA A 144 -0.59 12.13 -0.18
C ALA A 144 0.84 12.55 0.21
N ALA A 145 1.55 11.70 0.96
CA ALA A 145 2.93 11.96 1.36
C ALA A 145 3.85 12.13 0.14
N ILE A 146 3.73 11.26 -0.87
CA ILE A 146 4.52 11.35 -2.11
C ILE A 146 4.23 12.66 -2.86
N VAL A 147 2.95 13.02 -2.99
CA VAL A 147 2.54 14.26 -3.66
C VAL A 147 3.10 15.48 -2.91
N LEU A 148 2.88 15.56 -1.61
CA LEU A 148 3.33 16.69 -0.78
C LEU A 148 4.86 16.80 -0.71
N SER A 149 5.57 15.69 -0.55
CA SER A 149 7.04 15.70 -0.52
C SER A 149 7.62 16.15 -1.85
N THR A 150 6.98 15.77 -2.96
CA THR A 150 7.40 16.20 -4.29
C THR A 150 7.14 17.68 -4.50
N ILE A 151 5.97 18.20 -4.13
CA ILE A 151 5.66 19.65 -4.18
C ILE A 151 6.66 20.45 -3.34
N ALA A 152 6.95 19.99 -2.12
CA ALA A 152 7.97 20.61 -1.28
C ALA A 152 9.35 20.58 -1.97
N SER A 153 9.70 19.50 -2.64
CA SER A 153 10.96 19.39 -3.39
C SER A 153 11.02 20.33 -4.60
N VAL A 154 9.89 20.61 -5.27
CA VAL A 154 9.80 21.64 -6.31
C VAL A 154 10.11 23.01 -5.73
N MET A 155 9.49 23.36 -4.60
CA MET A 155 9.63 24.68 -3.99
C MET A 155 11.03 24.91 -3.37
N LEU A 156 11.60 23.88 -2.74
CA LEU A 156 12.87 23.99 -2.02
C LEU A 156 14.09 23.76 -2.91
N PHE A 157 14.01 22.85 -3.87
CA PHE A 157 15.16 22.40 -4.67
C PHE A 157 15.00 22.67 -6.17
N GLY A 158 13.90 23.29 -6.61
CA GLY A 158 13.66 23.58 -8.02
C GLY A 158 13.45 22.33 -8.88
N LEU A 159 12.96 21.23 -8.30
CA LEU A 159 12.70 19.98 -9.03
C LEU A 159 11.68 20.22 -10.17
N GLN A 160 11.96 19.72 -11.37
CA GLN A 160 11.03 19.81 -12.50
C GLN A 160 10.02 18.65 -12.43
N ILE A 161 8.72 18.99 -12.40
CA ILE A 161 7.63 18.03 -12.44
C ILE A 161 7.11 17.81 -13.87
N THR A 162 6.68 16.59 -14.16
CA THR A 162 6.07 16.24 -15.44
C THR A 162 4.57 16.52 -15.41
N LEU A 163 3.95 16.68 -16.59
CA LEU A 163 2.50 16.82 -16.71
C LEU A 163 1.76 15.58 -16.16
N THR A 164 2.34 14.39 -16.32
CA THR A 164 1.79 13.13 -15.78
C THR A 164 1.72 13.17 -14.25
N PHE A 165 2.76 13.72 -13.59
CA PHE A 165 2.77 13.91 -12.16
C PHE A 165 1.68 14.90 -11.72
N ALA A 166 1.53 16.04 -12.40
CA ALA A 166 0.52 17.03 -12.06
C ALA A 166 -0.92 16.48 -12.17
N LEU A 167 -1.22 15.74 -13.24
CA LEU A 167 -2.52 15.07 -13.42
C LEU A 167 -2.76 13.99 -12.36
N GLY A 168 -1.73 13.18 -12.08
CA GLY A 168 -1.79 12.16 -11.04
C GLY A 168 -2.01 12.75 -9.64
N ALA A 169 -1.32 13.84 -9.30
CA ALA A 169 -1.48 14.55 -8.05
C ALA A 169 -2.89 15.09 -7.86
N LEU A 170 -3.49 15.66 -8.91
CA LEU A 170 -4.88 16.12 -8.88
C LEU A 170 -5.85 14.95 -8.62
N LEU A 171 -5.67 13.82 -9.31
CA LEU A 171 -6.47 12.61 -9.09
C LEU A 171 -6.35 12.09 -7.65
N VAL A 172 -5.14 12.10 -7.08
CA VAL A 172 -4.91 11.72 -5.68
C VAL A 172 -5.68 12.66 -4.75
N CYS A 173 -5.59 13.98 -4.93
CA CYS A 173 -6.33 14.95 -4.12
C CYS A 173 -7.86 14.74 -4.19
N VAL A 174 -8.41 14.58 -5.40
CA VAL A 174 -9.84 14.33 -5.59
C VAL A 174 -10.26 13.00 -4.96
N SER A 175 -9.42 11.97 -5.04
CA SER A 175 -9.69 10.67 -4.42
C SER A 175 -9.77 10.73 -2.90
N ILE A 176 -8.86 11.47 -2.25
CA ILE A 176 -8.87 11.68 -0.80
C ILE A 176 -10.16 12.41 -0.40
N TYR A 177 -10.52 13.45 -1.15
CA TYR A 177 -11.75 14.21 -0.90
C TYR A 177 -13.00 13.33 -1.02
N LEU A 178 -13.14 12.56 -2.10
CA LEU A 178 -14.30 11.68 -2.31
C LEU A 178 -14.40 10.57 -1.27
N TYR A 179 -13.28 10.03 -0.79
CA TYR A 179 -13.30 8.99 0.24
C TYR A 179 -13.76 9.55 1.60
N GLY A 180 -13.43 10.81 1.89
CA GLY A 180 -13.77 11.51 3.14
C GLY A 180 -15.21 12.04 3.21
N LEU A 181 -15.98 12.01 2.11
CA LEU A 181 -17.36 12.47 2.11
C LEU A 181 -18.25 11.55 2.97
N PRO A 182 -19.20 12.13 3.74
CA PRO A 182 -20.17 11.33 4.50
C PRO A 182 -20.97 10.44 3.55
N ARG A 183 -21.33 9.24 4.01
CA ARG A 183 -22.23 8.36 3.25
C ARG A 183 -23.56 9.07 3.05
N GLN A 184 -23.86 9.46 1.82
CA GLN A 184 -25.22 9.80 1.45
C GLN A 184 -26.01 8.49 1.40
N ASP A 185 -26.72 8.19 2.48
CA ASP A 185 -27.70 7.10 2.52
C ASP A 185 -28.80 7.41 1.51
N THR A 186 -28.65 6.84 0.30
CA THR A 186 -29.61 6.97 -0.80
C THR A 186 -30.97 6.34 -0.47
N THR A 187 -31.12 5.71 0.70
CA THR A 187 -32.37 5.15 1.24
C THR A 187 -33.43 6.22 1.52
N SER A 188 -33.03 7.47 1.80
CA SER A 188 -33.97 8.56 2.09
C SER A 188 -34.84 8.98 0.89
N ILE A 189 -34.41 8.70 -0.35
CA ILE A 189 -35.17 9.06 -1.55
C ILE A 189 -36.30 8.05 -1.84
N GLN A 190 -36.11 6.76 -1.53
CA GLN A 190 -37.16 5.74 -1.74
C GLN A 190 -38.29 5.80 -0.70
N GLN A 191 -37.99 6.18 0.54
CA GLN A 191 -39.02 6.25 1.58
C GLN A 191 -40.03 7.38 1.32
N GLY A 192 -39.57 8.49 0.71
CA GLY A 192 -40.43 9.61 0.28
C GLY A 192 -41.39 9.26 -0.86
N GLU A 193 -40.93 8.49 -1.86
CA GLU A 193 -41.78 8.04 -2.97
C GLU A 193 -42.82 7.00 -2.54
N THR A 194 -42.49 6.14 -1.57
CA THR A 194 -43.41 5.10 -1.08
C THR A 194 -44.54 5.73 -0.24
N THR A 195 -44.21 6.69 0.66
CA THR A 195 -45.24 7.42 1.43
C THR A 195 -46.08 8.37 0.58
N SER A 196 -45.57 8.87 -0.54
CA SER A 196 -46.36 9.72 -1.46
C SER A 196 -47.34 8.91 -2.30
N LYS A 197 -47.05 7.66 -2.62
CA LYS A 197 -48.00 6.78 -3.34
C LYS A 197 -49.12 6.25 -2.44
N GLU A 198 -48.86 6.02 -1.16
CA GLU A 198 -49.91 5.65 -0.18
C GLU A 198 -50.88 6.80 0.14
N ARG A 199 -50.43 8.06 0.13
CA ARG A 199 -51.33 9.22 0.38
C ARG A 199 -52.24 9.61 -0.78
N VAL A 200 -51.95 9.16 -2.00
CA VAL A 200 -52.73 9.52 -3.21
C VAL A 200 -53.69 8.39 -3.61
N GLY A 201 -53.63 7.24 -2.92
CA GLY A 201 -54.44 6.05 -3.18
C GLY A 201 -55.62 5.81 -2.23
N VAL A 202 -56.08 6.84 -1.49
CA VAL A 202 -57.29 6.80 -0.64
C VAL A 202 -58.22 7.94 -1.00
#